data_AF-A0A6B2C051-F1
#
_entry.id   AF-A0A6B2C051-F1
#
_cell.length_a   1.000
_cell.length_b   1.000
_cell.length_c   1.000
_cell.angle_alpha   90.00
_cell.angle_beta   90.00
_cell.angle_gamma   90.00
#
_symmetry.space_group_name_H-M   'P 1'
#
loop_
_entity.id
_entity.type
_entity.pdbx_description
1 polymer ?
#
loop_
_entity_poly.entity_id
_entity_poly.type
_entity_poly.pdbx_seq_one_letter_code
_entity_poly.pdbx_strand_id
1 'polypeptide(L)'
;MKTCFFDYGYPKNFNEVELMLKNIKHGSSEQALKMYLKTGFFDVPSLYGSILHEEIKKGKVEIGYLYLPPYIQDLKDCEVYVSLIPFISKSTEMYLKTMNIKKVEELGQSDKFLQVWGDKINKKYPLEDNVFLIFHSAPLTDHNYKNKINKFKKRLEELTNIKLHTCYISYREGWLGPSLSECYSYAKIFAITGFLFENAELLNEIQGIKKEFLKLDMNDVKSLLYEYL
;
A
#
# COMPACT_ATOMS: atom_id res chain seq x y z
N MET A 1 -1.09 26.04 -6.69
CA MET A 1 -1.91 24.94 -6.13
C MET A 1 -1.40 23.65 -6.76
N LYS A 2 -1.22 22.60 -5.95
CA LYS A 2 -0.59 21.35 -6.38
C LYS A 2 -1.26 20.12 -5.77
N THR A 3 -1.07 18.98 -6.42
CA THR A 3 -1.45 17.65 -5.90
C THR A 3 -0.34 17.14 -4.98
N CYS A 4 -0.69 16.80 -3.75
CA CYS A 4 0.27 16.30 -2.76
C CYS A 4 0.05 14.80 -2.53
N PHE A 5 1.02 13.98 -2.94
CA PHE A 5 0.99 12.55 -2.67
C PHE A 5 1.64 12.23 -1.33
N PHE A 6 1.19 11.17 -0.66
CA PHE A 6 1.87 10.71 0.54
C PHE A 6 1.84 9.21 0.77
N ASP A 7 2.83 8.72 1.52
CA ASP A 7 2.97 7.32 1.94
C ASP A 7 3.49 7.25 3.40
N TYR A 8 3.65 6.05 3.97
CA TYR A 8 4.20 5.86 5.32
C TYR A 8 5.63 6.38 5.47
N GLY A 9 6.47 6.13 4.44
CA GLY A 9 7.91 6.39 4.45
C GLY A 9 8.71 5.12 4.24
N TYR A 10 9.84 5.23 3.55
CA TYR A 10 10.70 4.11 3.19
C TYR A 10 12.15 4.43 3.60
N PRO A 11 12.67 3.81 4.67
CA PRO A 11 14.01 4.11 5.13
C PRO A 11 15.06 3.58 4.15
N LYS A 12 16.08 4.39 3.88
CA LYS A 12 17.19 4.07 2.96
C LYS A 12 18.41 3.50 3.68
N ASN A 13 18.47 3.66 4.99
CA ASN A 13 19.60 3.25 5.81
C ASN A 13 19.14 3.00 7.26
N PHE A 14 20.09 2.53 8.08
CA PHE A 14 19.87 2.23 9.48
C PHE A 14 19.30 3.41 10.28
N ASN A 15 19.88 4.60 10.12
CA ASN A 15 19.48 5.79 10.88
C ASN A 15 18.02 6.18 10.58
N GLU A 16 17.59 6.02 9.33
CA GLU A 16 16.20 6.25 8.95
C GLU A 16 15.25 5.18 9.50
N VAL A 17 15.68 3.92 9.65
CA VAL A 17 14.87 2.90 10.36
C VAL A 17 14.66 3.32 11.81
N GLU A 18 15.72 3.71 12.51
CA GLU A 18 15.60 4.17 13.91
C GLU A 18 14.68 5.39 14.03
N LEU A 19 14.84 6.37 13.13
CA LEU A 19 14.00 7.57 13.09
C LEU A 19 12.53 7.23 12.84
N MET A 20 12.26 6.37 11.85
CA MET A 20 10.91 5.95 11.50
C MET A 20 10.23 5.22 12.68
N LEU A 21 10.94 4.30 13.33
CA LEU A 21 10.41 3.55 14.48
C LEU A 21 10.14 4.44 15.70
N LYS A 22 11.02 5.43 15.94
CA LYS A 22 10.80 6.46 16.96
C LYS A 22 9.50 7.24 16.69
N ASN A 23 9.21 7.54 15.42
CA ASN A 23 8.03 8.28 15.01
C ASN A 23 6.73 7.43 15.05
N ILE A 24 6.81 6.13 14.75
CA ILE A 24 5.67 5.20 14.79
C ILE A 24 5.21 4.91 16.24
N LYS A 25 6.06 5.14 17.25
CA LYS A 25 5.81 4.87 18.69
C LYS A 25 5.45 3.41 19.03
N HIS A 26 5.56 2.50 18.07
CA HIS A 26 5.31 1.07 18.22
C HIS A 26 6.36 0.27 17.43
N GLY A 27 7.29 -0.37 18.14
CA GLY A 27 8.22 -1.33 17.54
C GLY A 27 9.45 -1.58 18.40
N SER A 28 9.91 -2.83 18.43
CA SER A 28 11.28 -3.15 18.87
C SER A 28 12.23 -2.81 17.72
N SER A 29 13.21 -1.95 17.97
CA SER A 29 14.21 -1.52 16.99
C SER A 29 14.92 -2.70 16.34
N GLU A 30 15.16 -3.77 17.10
CA GLU A 30 15.94 -4.92 16.66
C GLU A 30 15.21 -5.79 15.62
N GLN A 31 13.91 -6.01 15.77
CA GLN A 31 13.15 -6.84 14.84
C GLN A 31 12.96 -6.16 13.49
N ALA A 32 12.58 -4.88 13.50
CA ALA A 32 12.46 -4.08 12.30
C ALA A 32 13.82 -3.95 11.58
N LEU A 33 14.91 -3.76 12.34
CA LEU A 33 16.25 -3.74 11.77
C LEU A 33 16.58 -5.05 11.05
N LYS A 34 16.39 -6.20 11.70
CA LYS A 34 16.65 -7.51 11.09
C LYS A 34 15.85 -7.70 9.80
N MET A 35 14.60 -7.23 9.77
CA MET A 35 13.74 -7.28 8.58
C MET A 35 14.31 -6.45 7.42
N TYR A 36 14.67 -5.17 7.66
CA TYR A 36 15.24 -4.30 6.63
C TYR A 36 16.61 -4.79 6.13
N LEU A 37 17.44 -5.35 7.01
CA LEU A 37 18.71 -5.98 6.60
C LEU A 37 18.50 -7.23 5.76
N LYS A 38 17.53 -8.07 6.12
CA LYS A 38 17.22 -9.33 5.42
C LYS A 38 16.63 -9.10 4.04
N THR A 39 15.82 -8.07 3.88
CA THR A 39 15.10 -7.79 2.63
C THR A 39 15.85 -6.81 1.72
N GLY A 40 16.72 -5.97 2.27
CA GLY A 40 17.39 -4.88 1.57
C GLY A 40 16.54 -3.61 1.64
N PHE A 41 17.15 -2.46 1.94
CA PHE A 41 16.43 -1.19 1.99
C PHE A 41 15.83 -0.87 0.60
N PHE A 42 14.51 -0.73 0.49
CA PHE A 42 13.82 -0.50 -0.79
C PHE A 42 13.58 0.98 -1.05
N ASP A 43 14.20 1.52 -2.10
CA ASP A 43 14.04 2.92 -2.50
C ASP A 43 12.78 3.14 -3.37
N VAL A 44 11.62 2.85 -2.79
CA VAL A 44 10.31 3.18 -3.38
C VAL A 44 10.15 4.70 -3.64
N PRO A 45 10.67 5.62 -2.79
CA PRO A 45 10.66 7.06 -3.07
C PRO A 45 11.23 7.42 -4.44
N SER A 46 12.35 6.80 -4.84
CA SER A 46 12.94 7.02 -6.16
C SER A 46 12.03 6.53 -7.30
N LEU A 47 11.24 5.48 -7.09
CA LEU A 47 10.25 5.02 -8.08
C LEU A 47 9.13 6.04 -8.28
N TYR A 48 8.54 6.54 -7.18
CA TYR A 48 7.53 7.60 -7.28
C TYR A 48 8.09 8.88 -7.90
N GLY A 49 9.32 9.26 -7.51
CA GLY A 49 10.04 10.39 -8.09
C GLY A 49 10.27 10.24 -9.59
N SER A 50 10.56 9.02 -10.07
CA SER A 50 10.69 8.74 -11.50
C SER A 50 9.35 8.81 -12.25
N ILE A 51 8.25 8.34 -11.65
CA ILE A 51 6.91 8.36 -12.27
C ILE A 51 6.39 9.80 -12.42
N LEU A 52 6.63 10.62 -11.39
CA LEU A 52 6.11 11.98 -11.27
C LEU A 52 7.16 13.06 -11.62
N HIS A 53 8.31 12.67 -12.18
CA HIS A 53 9.48 13.54 -12.38
C HIS A 53 9.13 14.88 -13.03
N GLU A 54 8.43 14.83 -14.17
CA GLU A 54 8.07 16.03 -14.93
C GLU A 54 7.14 16.96 -14.16
N GLU A 55 6.24 16.40 -13.35
CA GLU A 55 5.21 17.17 -12.64
C GLU A 55 5.75 17.77 -11.35
N ILE A 56 6.69 17.08 -10.69
CA ILE A 56 7.51 17.64 -9.60
C ILE A 56 8.35 18.81 -10.14
N LYS A 57 9.02 18.64 -11.29
CA LYS A 57 9.82 19.70 -11.91
C LYS A 57 9.00 20.95 -12.27
N LYS A 58 7.74 20.76 -12.67
CA LYS A 58 6.79 21.85 -12.94
C LYS A 58 6.20 22.49 -11.68
N GLY A 59 6.53 21.98 -10.48
CA GLY A 59 5.95 22.44 -9.21
C GLY A 59 4.47 22.10 -9.04
N LYS A 60 3.94 21.15 -9.83
CA LYS A 60 2.54 20.70 -9.80
C LYS A 60 2.30 19.59 -8.80
N VAL A 61 3.37 18.93 -8.35
CA VAL A 61 3.32 17.76 -7.47
C VAL A 61 4.36 17.86 -6.37
N GLU A 62 3.99 17.45 -5.16
CA GLU A 62 4.92 17.11 -4.08
C GLU A 62 4.60 15.73 -3.50
N ILE A 63 5.62 15.09 -2.92
CA ILE A 63 5.49 13.82 -2.22
C ILE A 63 5.99 14.03 -0.80
N GLY A 64 5.19 13.65 0.20
CA GLY A 64 5.58 13.65 1.60
C GLY A 64 5.35 12.29 2.26
N TYR A 65 5.90 12.09 3.44
CA TYR A 65 5.75 10.84 4.18
C TYR A 65 5.27 11.08 5.61
N LEU A 66 4.61 10.06 6.19
CA LEU A 66 4.11 10.16 7.56
C LEU A 66 5.25 10.14 8.58
N TYR A 67 6.23 9.26 8.38
CA TYR A 67 7.21 8.95 9.43
C TYR A 67 8.66 9.30 9.06
N LEU A 68 8.92 9.79 7.85
CA LEU A 68 10.24 10.21 7.37
C LEU A 68 10.15 11.53 6.59
N PRO A 69 11.24 12.32 6.50
CA PRO A 69 11.25 13.51 5.67
C PRO A 69 11.30 13.18 4.16
N PRO A 70 10.77 14.06 3.28
CA PRO A 70 9.96 15.25 3.61
C PRO A 70 8.63 14.84 4.23
N TYR A 71 8.22 15.49 5.33
CA TYR A 71 7.01 15.07 6.04
C TYR A 71 5.75 15.63 5.38
N ILE A 72 4.64 14.88 5.46
CA ILE A 72 3.37 15.30 4.89
C ILE A 72 2.87 16.66 5.43
N GLN A 73 3.12 16.97 6.71
CA GLN A 73 2.72 18.23 7.32
C GLN A 73 3.56 19.43 6.86
N ASP A 74 4.72 19.18 6.24
CA ASP A 74 5.59 20.24 5.73
C ASP A 74 5.24 20.62 4.28
N LEU A 75 4.37 19.84 3.63
CA LEU A 75 3.85 20.15 2.30
C LEU A 75 2.94 21.37 2.36
N LYS A 76 3.19 22.35 1.50
CA LYS A 76 2.44 23.62 1.42
C LYS A 76 1.55 23.64 0.18
N ASP A 77 0.62 24.58 0.03
CA ASP A 77 -0.14 24.82 -1.21
C ASP A 77 -0.86 23.60 -1.85
N CYS A 78 -1.14 22.58 -1.05
CA CYS A 78 -1.81 21.35 -1.48
C CYS A 78 -3.32 21.61 -1.70
N GLU A 79 -3.79 21.43 -2.92
CA GLU A 79 -5.21 21.46 -3.25
C GLU A 79 -5.90 20.16 -2.85
N VAL A 80 -5.21 19.06 -3.11
CA VAL A 80 -5.67 17.70 -2.83
C VAL A 80 -4.52 16.89 -2.24
N TYR A 81 -4.86 16.04 -1.28
CA TYR A 81 -3.96 15.02 -0.77
C TYR A 81 -4.37 13.66 -1.32
N VAL A 82 -3.43 12.94 -1.94
CA VAL A 82 -3.66 11.62 -2.52
C VAL A 82 -2.79 10.61 -1.80
N SER A 83 -3.41 9.56 -1.28
CA SER A 83 -2.70 8.49 -0.58
C SER A 83 -2.08 7.51 -1.57
N LEU A 84 -0.77 7.31 -1.48
CA LEU A 84 -0.05 6.23 -2.15
C LEU A 84 -0.27 4.87 -1.45
N ILE A 85 -0.85 4.89 -0.25
CA ILE A 85 -1.40 3.71 0.44
C ILE A 85 -2.82 3.48 -0.12
N PRO A 86 -3.10 2.40 -0.86
CA PRO A 86 -4.38 2.25 -1.57
C PRO A 86 -5.59 2.24 -0.63
N PHE A 87 -5.44 1.68 0.58
CA PHE A 87 -6.50 1.63 1.59
C PHE A 87 -5.95 2.15 2.91
N ILE A 88 -6.50 3.27 3.39
CA ILE A 88 -6.10 3.89 4.66
C ILE A 88 -6.93 3.29 5.80
N SER A 89 -6.24 2.86 6.85
CA SER A 89 -6.82 2.41 8.11
C SER A 89 -7.13 3.59 9.06
N LYS A 90 -7.93 3.33 10.09
CA LYS A 90 -8.30 4.29 11.12
C LYS A 90 -7.08 4.93 11.81
N SER A 91 -6.00 4.19 12.03
CA SER A 91 -4.77 4.75 12.62
C SER A 91 -4.17 5.84 11.74
N THR A 92 -4.16 5.62 10.43
CA THR A 92 -3.65 6.58 9.46
C THR A 92 -4.60 7.76 9.29
N GLU A 93 -5.93 7.52 9.28
CA GLU A 93 -6.93 8.60 9.31
C GLU A 93 -6.78 9.49 10.56
N MET A 94 -6.51 8.90 11.72
CA MET A 94 -6.28 9.66 12.96
C MET A 94 -5.00 10.49 12.88
N TYR A 95 -3.91 9.94 12.34
CA TYR A 95 -2.66 10.67 12.14
C TYR A 95 -2.87 11.89 11.24
N LEU A 96 -3.54 11.72 10.10
CA LEU A 96 -3.83 12.81 9.16
C LEU A 96 -4.67 13.92 9.81
N LYS A 97 -5.67 13.54 10.63
CA LYS A 97 -6.48 14.50 11.40
C LYS A 97 -5.64 15.34 12.35
N THR A 98 -4.66 14.74 13.02
CA THR A 98 -3.75 15.50 13.91
C THR A 98 -2.87 16.50 13.16
N MET A 99 -2.65 16.28 11.86
CA MET A 99 -1.92 17.18 10.98
C MET A 99 -2.83 18.19 10.25
N ASN A 100 -4.09 18.32 10.69
CA ASN A 100 -5.12 19.16 10.05
C ASN A 100 -5.43 18.79 8.58
N ILE A 101 -5.08 17.58 8.14
CA ILE A 101 -5.42 17.07 6.81
C ILE A 101 -6.77 16.36 6.92
N LYS A 102 -7.84 17.03 6.47
CA LYS A 102 -9.23 16.56 6.67
C LYS A 102 -9.77 15.72 5.53
N LYS A 103 -9.28 15.90 4.30
CA LYS A 103 -9.75 15.19 3.11
C LYS A 103 -8.55 14.60 2.36
N VAL A 104 -8.64 13.32 2.06
CA VAL A 104 -7.66 12.56 1.29
C VAL A 104 -8.39 11.70 0.27
N GLU A 105 -7.84 11.60 -0.92
CA GLU A 105 -8.25 10.63 -1.93
C GLU A 105 -7.44 9.34 -1.77
N GLU A 106 -8.12 8.20 -1.73
CA GLU A 106 -7.50 6.87 -1.61
C GLU A 106 -7.54 6.16 -2.97
N LEU A 107 -6.38 5.79 -3.51
CA LEU A 107 -6.31 5.11 -4.82
C LEU A 107 -7.16 3.84 -4.85
N GLY A 108 -7.17 3.06 -3.77
CA GLY A 108 -7.94 1.81 -3.68
C GLY A 108 -9.46 1.99 -3.72
N GLN A 109 -9.96 3.22 -3.65
CA GLN A 109 -11.38 3.55 -3.80
C GLN A 109 -11.76 4.01 -5.22
N SER A 110 -10.78 4.27 -6.11
CA SER A 110 -11.05 4.77 -7.46
C SER A 110 -11.48 3.65 -8.42
N ASP A 111 -12.26 4.02 -9.44
CA ASP A 111 -12.69 3.09 -10.49
C ASP A 111 -11.49 2.66 -11.36
N LYS A 112 -10.50 3.54 -11.52
CA LYS A 112 -9.26 3.21 -12.23
C LYS A 112 -8.48 2.11 -11.53
N PHE A 113 -8.38 2.15 -10.20
CA PHE A 113 -7.69 1.10 -9.43
C PHE A 113 -8.39 -0.25 -9.56
N LEU A 114 -9.72 -0.25 -9.55
CA LEU A 114 -10.52 -1.44 -9.84
C LEU A 114 -10.23 -2.00 -11.24
N GLN A 115 -10.20 -1.15 -12.26
CA GLN A 115 -9.93 -1.55 -13.64
C GLN A 115 -8.52 -2.13 -13.82
N VAL A 116 -7.49 -1.47 -13.26
CA VAL A 116 -6.10 -1.93 -13.36
C VAL A 116 -5.93 -3.32 -12.76
N TRP A 117 -6.52 -3.58 -11.59
CA TRP A 117 -6.50 -4.92 -10.99
C TRP A 117 -7.37 -5.92 -11.74
N GLY A 118 -8.54 -5.50 -12.23
CA GLY A 118 -9.41 -6.31 -13.07
C GLY A 118 -8.69 -6.84 -14.29
N ASP A 119 -7.98 -5.95 -15.00
CA ASP A 119 -7.18 -6.30 -16.17
C ASP A 119 -6.05 -7.27 -15.82
N LYS A 120 -5.34 -7.06 -14.71
CA LYS A 120 -4.25 -7.97 -14.31
C LYS A 120 -4.73 -9.37 -13.96
N ILE A 121 -5.88 -9.48 -13.31
CA ILE A 121 -6.45 -10.77 -12.94
C ILE A 121 -7.04 -11.43 -14.21
N ASN A 122 -7.81 -10.70 -15.02
CA ASN A 122 -8.46 -11.23 -16.23
C ASN A 122 -7.46 -11.62 -17.33
N LYS A 123 -6.38 -10.88 -17.55
CA LYS A 123 -5.38 -11.19 -18.59
C LYS A 123 -4.67 -12.51 -18.36
N LYS A 124 -4.70 -13.04 -17.14
CA LYS A 124 -3.86 -14.18 -16.76
C LYS A 124 -4.66 -15.44 -16.44
N TYR A 125 -5.90 -15.34 -15.95
CA TYR A 125 -6.64 -16.50 -15.46
C TYR A 125 -8.16 -16.42 -15.71
N PRO A 126 -8.67 -16.88 -16.86
CA PRO A 126 -10.11 -16.87 -17.08
C PRO A 126 -10.88 -17.84 -16.16
N LEU A 127 -10.26 -18.87 -15.56
CA LEU A 127 -10.99 -19.95 -14.87
C LEU A 127 -10.23 -20.70 -13.74
N GLU A 128 -9.11 -20.21 -13.20
CA GLU A 128 -8.37 -20.91 -12.12
C GLU A 128 -8.68 -20.44 -10.69
N ASP A 129 -8.59 -21.40 -9.77
CA ASP A 129 -8.94 -21.38 -8.35
C ASP A 129 -8.21 -20.35 -7.49
N ASN A 130 -8.97 -19.75 -6.57
CA ASN A 130 -8.56 -19.02 -5.37
C ASN A 130 -7.42 -17.98 -5.55
N VAL A 131 -7.74 -16.83 -6.16
CA VAL A 131 -6.87 -15.65 -6.09
C VAL A 131 -7.04 -14.99 -4.72
N PHE A 132 -5.93 -14.80 -4.01
CA PHE A 132 -5.92 -14.12 -2.72
C PHE A 132 -5.35 -12.70 -2.84
N LEU A 133 -6.16 -11.72 -2.46
CA LEU A 133 -5.80 -10.32 -2.36
C LEU A 133 -5.03 -10.10 -1.06
N ILE A 134 -3.82 -9.55 -1.14
CA ILE A 134 -2.97 -9.24 0.01
C ILE A 134 -3.19 -7.80 0.44
N PHE A 135 -3.45 -7.59 1.73
CA PHE A 135 -3.51 -6.29 2.38
C PHE A 135 -2.65 -6.25 3.64
N HIS A 136 -2.35 -5.06 4.16
CA HIS A 136 -1.83 -4.95 5.51
C HIS A 136 -2.95 -5.28 6.52
N SER A 137 -2.65 -6.07 7.56
CA SER A 137 -3.62 -6.33 8.64
C SER A 137 -3.93 -5.05 9.43
N ALA A 138 -5.09 -4.98 10.07
CA ALA A 138 -5.46 -3.90 10.98
C ALA A 138 -6.26 -4.48 12.17
N PRO A 139 -6.40 -3.77 13.31
CA PRO A 139 -7.23 -4.22 14.41
C PRO A 139 -8.66 -4.57 13.96
N LEU A 140 -9.27 -5.62 14.53
CA LEU A 140 -10.64 -6.05 14.18
C LEU A 140 -11.71 -4.97 14.39
N THR A 141 -11.42 -3.99 15.24
CA THR A 141 -12.27 -2.82 15.52
C THR A 141 -12.25 -1.77 14.40
N ASP A 142 -11.37 -1.90 13.41
CA ASP A 142 -11.33 -1.02 12.24
C ASP A 142 -12.32 -1.46 11.16
N HIS A 143 -13.61 -1.26 11.46
CA HIS A 143 -14.69 -1.62 10.56
C HIS A 143 -14.65 -0.84 9.25
N ASN A 144 -14.15 0.40 9.25
CA ASN A 144 -14.08 1.23 8.05
C ASN A 144 -13.08 0.64 7.05
N TYR A 145 -11.87 0.33 7.49
CA TYR A 145 -10.85 -0.31 6.65
C TYR A 145 -11.33 -1.64 6.08
N LYS A 146 -11.92 -2.50 6.92
CA LYS A 146 -12.51 -3.77 6.49
C LYS A 146 -13.61 -3.57 5.43
N ASN A 147 -14.48 -2.57 5.60
CA ASN A 147 -15.55 -2.27 4.65
C ASN A 147 -15.00 -1.78 3.30
N LYS A 148 -13.97 -0.92 3.30
CA LYS A 148 -13.28 -0.47 2.08
C LYS A 148 -12.72 -1.66 1.29
N ILE A 149 -12.03 -2.59 1.97
CA ILE A 149 -11.49 -3.81 1.35
C ILE A 149 -12.60 -4.71 0.81
N ASN A 150 -13.64 -4.97 1.60
CA ASN A 150 -14.75 -5.83 1.18
C ASN A 150 -15.50 -5.25 -0.02
N LYS A 151 -15.71 -3.92 -0.05
CA LYS A 151 -16.32 -3.23 -1.18
C LYS A 151 -15.47 -3.37 -2.44
N PHE A 152 -14.17 -3.09 -2.34
CA PHE A 152 -13.24 -3.27 -3.47
C PHE A 152 -13.24 -4.71 -3.98
N LYS A 153 -13.08 -5.68 -3.08
CA LYS A 153 -13.13 -7.11 -3.38
C LYS A 153 -14.40 -7.47 -4.16
N LYS A 154 -15.58 -7.12 -3.64
CA LYS A 154 -16.86 -7.45 -4.27
C LYS A 154 -16.96 -6.88 -5.69
N ARG A 155 -16.58 -5.61 -5.86
CA ARG A 155 -16.57 -4.96 -7.18
C ARG A 155 -15.59 -5.63 -8.15
N LEU A 156 -14.47 -6.12 -7.64
CA LEU A 156 -13.46 -6.81 -8.45
C LEU A 156 -13.95 -8.20 -8.85
N GLU A 157 -14.60 -8.94 -7.95
CA GLU A 157 -15.28 -10.21 -8.26
C GLU A 157 -16.35 -10.03 -9.34
N GLU A 158 -17.16 -8.95 -9.26
CA GLU A 158 -18.17 -8.60 -10.28
C GLU A 158 -17.52 -8.27 -11.64
N LEU A 159 -16.37 -7.60 -11.64
CA LEU A 159 -15.65 -7.22 -12.87
C LEU A 159 -14.94 -8.41 -13.54
N THR A 160 -14.42 -9.35 -12.76
CA THR A 160 -13.61 -10.46 -13.27
C THR A 160 -14.36 -11.78 -13.39
N ASN A 161 -15.54 -11.90 -12.76
CA ASN A 161 -16.25 -13.16 -12.55
C ASN A 161 -15.42 -14.23 -11.80
N ILE A 162 -14.39 -13.82 -11.05
CA ILE A 162 -13.52 -14.72 -10.28
C ILE A 162 -13.83 -14.55 -8.80
N LYS A 163 -13.95 -15.66 -8.07
CA LYS A 163 -14.08 -15.63 -6.61
C LYS A 163 -12.74 -15.26 -5.97
N LEU A 164 -12.74 -14.19 -5.19
CA LEU A 164 -11.54 -13.66 -4.55
C LEU A 164 -11.56 -13.98 -3.05
N HIS A 165 -10.37 -14.01 -2.48
CA HIS A 165 -10.16 -14.18 -1.05
C HIS A 165 -9.22 -13.09 -0.53
N THR A 166 -9.16 -12.88 0.78
CA THR A 166 -8.29 -11.85 1.39
C THR A 166 -7.31 -12.51 2.34
N CYS A 167 -6.05 -12.10 2.28
CA CYS A 167 -5.01 -12.42 3.25
C CYS A 167 -4.38 -11.14 3.75
N TYR A 168 -3.82 -11.23 4.95
CA TYR A 168 -3.21 -10.07 5.58
C TYR A 168 -1.76 -10.36 5.96
N ILE A 169 -0.86 -9.45 5.58
CA ILE A 169 0.49 -9.41 6.13
C ILE A 169 0.47 -8.71 7.49
N SER A 170 1.52 -8.95 8.27
CA SER A 170 1.76 -8.32 9.57
C SER A 170 0.62 -8.56 10.57
N TYR A 171 0.02 -9.75 10.47
CA TYR A 171 -1.05 -10.23 11.34
C TYR A 171 -0.57 -10.33 12.80
N ARG A 172 -1.50 -10.02 13.71
CA ARG A 172 -1.37 -10.17 15.16
C ARG A 172 -2.69 -10.66 15.73
N GLU A 173 -2.67 -11.28 16.91
CA GLU A 173 -3.91 -11.64 17.59
C GLU A 173 -4.82 -10.40 17.78
N GLY A 174 -6.12 -10.56 17.50
CA GLY A 174 -7.09 -9.45 17.53
C GLY A 174 -7.05 -8.53 16.30
N TRP A 175 -6.33 -8.90 15.25
CA TRP A 175 -6.29 -8.18 13.96
C TRP A 175 -6.99 -8.97 12.84
N LEU A 176 -7.21 -8.32 11.69
CA LEU A 176 -7.86 -8.92 10.52
C LEU A 176 -7.02 -10.08 9.97
N GLY A 177 -7.62 -11.27 9.95
CA GLY A 177 -7.08 -12.48 9.33
C GLY A 177 -7.93 -12.98 8.15
N PRO A 178 -7.53 -14.09 7.51
CA PRO A 178 -6.38 -14.94 7.87
C PRO A 178 -5.02 -14.30 7.58
N SER A 179 -3.99 -14.73 8.30
CA SER A 179 -2.61 -14.34 8.02
C SER A 179 -2.15 -14.86 6.66
N LEU A 180 -1.18 -14.18 6.05
CA LEU A 180 -0.63 -14.61 4.77
C LEU A 180 -0.04 -16.03 4.84
N SER A 181 0.57 -16.41 5.97
CA SER A 181 1.06 -17.77 6.21
C SER A 181 -0.02 -18.84 6.15
N GLU A 182 -1.20 -18.57 6.71
CA GLU A 182 -2.33 -19.51 6.67
C GLU A 182 -2.87 -19.67 5.25
N CYS A 183 -2.77 -18.63 4.42
CA CYS A 183 -3.25 -18.67 3.05
C CYS A 183 -2.40 -19.51 2.09
N TYR A 184 -1.12 -19.73 2.37
CA TYR A 184 -0.20 -20.38 1.43
C TYR A 184 -0.58 -21.81 1.05
N SER A 185 -1.30 -22.53 1.91
CA SER A 185 -1.79 -23.88 1.61
C SER A 185 -2.97 -23.89 0.63
N TYR A 186 -3.70 -22.78 0.49
CA TYR A 186 -4.97 -22.71 -0.25
C TYR A 186 -4.87 -22.02 -1.61
N ALA A 187 -3.81 -21.25 -1.83
CA ALA A 187 -3.65 -20.38 -2.98
C ALA A 187 -2.48 -20.81 -3.87
N LYS A 188 -2.64 -20.66 -5.20
CA LYS A 188 -1.50 -20.64 -6.13
C LYS A 188 -1.05 -19.21 -6.43
N ILE A 189 -1.99 -18.26 -6.42
CA ILE A 189 -1.81 -16.88 -6.89
C ILE A 189 -2.22 -15.90 -5.80
N PHE A 190 -1.35 -14.92 -5.58
CA PHE A 190 -1.59 -13.79 -4.71
C PHE A 190 -1.54 -12.49 -5.50
N ALA A 191 -2.44 -11.56 -5.21
CA ALA A 191 -2.44 -10.21 -5.77
C ALA A 191 -2.09 -9.19 -4.69
N ILE A 192 -1.01 -8.42 -4.89
CA ILE A 192 -0.51 -7.45 -3.89
C ILE A 192 -1.34 -6.15 -3.96
N THR A 193 -2.61 -6.22 -3.56
CA THR A 193 -3.58 -5.12 -3.72
C THR A 193 -3.47 -4.01 -2.67
N GLY A 194 -2.89 -4.30 -1.51
CA GLY A 194 -2.71 -3.34 -0.43
C GLY A 194 -1.53 -2.38 -0.61
N PHE A 195 -0.75 -2.52 -1.69
CA PHE A 195 0.48 -1.75 -1.91
C PHE A 195 0.63 -1.43 -3.40
N LEU A 196 1.23 -0.27 -3.73
CA LEU A 196 1.60 0.04 -5.11
C LEU A 196 2.89 -0.66 -5.54
N PHE A 197 3.82 -0.83 -4.58
CA PHE A 197 5.09 -1.50 -4.75
C PHE A 197 5.36 -2.46 -3.59
N GLU A 198 6.26 -3.41 -3.81
CA GLU A 198 6.74 -4.30 -2.75
C GLU A 198 7.48 -3.49 -1.66
N ASN A 199 7.33 -3.90 -0.40
CA ASN A 199 7.99 -3.26 0.74
C ASN A 199 8.65 -4.32 1.64
N ALA A 200 9.40 -3.87 2.66
CA ALA A 200 10.16 -4.76 3.52
C ALA A 200 9.29 -5.76 4.31
N GLU A 201 8.10 -5.36 4.77
CA GLU A 201 7.18 -6.24 5.51
C GLU A 201 6.68 -7.36 4.61
N LEU A 202 6.17 -7.01 3.43
CA LEU A 202 5.70 -7.97 2.43
C LEU A 202 6.82 -8.92 2.03
N LEU A 203 8.00 -8.39 1.68
CA LEU A 203 9.13 -9.19 1.21
C LEU A 203 9.65 -10.13 2.29
N ASN A 204 9.63 -9.72 3.55
CA ASN A 204 10.01 -10.59 4.65
C ASN A 204 9.05 -11.77 4.83
N GLU A 205 7.75 -11.56 4.59
CA GLU A 205 6.72 -12.60 4.73
C GLU A 205 6.59 -13.53 3.51
N ILE A 206 6.97 -13.06 2.31
CA ILE A 206 6.93 -13.89 1.08
C ILE A 206 8.28 -14.53 0.73
N GLN A 207 9.36 -14.17 1.43
CA GLN A 207 10.69 -14.70 1.14
C GLN A 207 10.74 -16.23 1.28
N GLY A 208 11.25 -16.89 0.24
CA GLY A 208 11.39 -18.35 0.20
C GLY A 208 10.12 -19.10 -0.24
N ILE A 209 9.05 -18.38 -0.56
CA ILE A 209 7.76 -18.96 -0.88
C ILE A 209 7.59 -19.08 -2.39
N LYS A 210 7.41 -20.31 -2.85
CA LYS A 210 7.23 -20.64 -4.27
C LYS A 210 5.75 -20.51 -4.66
N LYS A 211 5.26 -19.28 -4.74
CA LYS A 211 3.90 -18.92 -5.17
C LYS A 211 3.97 -17.80 -6.20
N GLU A 212 2.92 -17.65 -6.98
CA GLU A 212 2.83 -16.54 -7.91
C GLU A 212 2.31 -15.28 -7.19
N PHE A 213 2.99 -14.15 -7.42
CA PHE A 213 2.59 -12.84 -6.92
C PHE A 213 2.35 -11.88 -8.08
N LEU A 214 1.10 -11.47 -8.27
CA LEU A 214 0.71 -10.40 -9.17
C LEU A 214 1.03 -9.05 -8.52
N LYS A 215 1.74 -8.20 -9.25
CA LYS A 215 2.15 -6.86 -8.84
C LYS A 215 1.88 -5.82 -9.93
N LEU A 216 1.73 -4.57 -9.50
CA LEU A 216 1.70 -3.42 -10.40
C LEU A 216 3.09 -3.17 -10.98
N ASP A 217 3.13 -2.83 -12.27
CA ASP A 217 4.33 -2.28 -12.88
C ASP A 217 4.28 -0.75 -12.88
N MET A 218 5.37 -0.11 -13.31
CA MET A 218 5.47 1.35 -13.32
C MET A 218 4.40 2.03 -14.19
N ASN A 219 3.95 1.40 -15.27
CA ASN A 219 2.93 1.99 -16.15
C ASN A 219 1.56 1.93 -15.49
N ASP A 220 1.25 0.83 -14.80
CA ASP A 220 0.03 0.72 -14.00
C ASP A 220 -0.01 1.83 -12.94
N VAL A 221 1.07 1.96 -12.14
CA VAL A 221 1.15 2.98 -11.09
C VAL A 221 1.08 4.38 -11.69
N LYS A 222 1.82 4.66 -12.78
CA LYS A 222 1.74 5.95 -13.47
C LYS A 222 0.31 6.27 -13.90
N SER A 223 -0.42 5.31 -14.47
CA SER A 223 -1.80 5.51 -14.90
C SER A 223 -2.76 5.85 -13.76
N LEU A 224 -2.49 5.32 -12.55
CA LEU A 224 -3.26 5.61 -11.33
C LEU A 224 -2.95 7.01 -10.80
N LEU A 225 -1.66 7.37 -10.70
CA LEU A 225 -1.27 8.67 -10.13
C LEU A 225 -1.69 9.84 -11.02
N TYR A 226 -1.68 9.66 -12.35
CA TYR A 226 -2.04 10.71 -13.30
C TYR A 226 -3.55 10.97 -13.40
N GLU A 227 -4.40 10.18 -12.73
CA GLU A 227 -5.83 10.50 -12.56
C GLU A 227 -6.04 11.77 -11.70
N TYR A 228 -5.03 12.16 -10.92
CA TYR A 228 -5.10 13.23 -9.92
C TYR A 228 -4.26 14.47 -10.29
N LEU A 229 -3.90 14.64 -11.56
CA LEU A 229 -3.05 15.71 -12.09
C LEU A 229 -3.78 16.54 -13.14
#